data_AF-A0A918THW4-F1
#
_entry.id   AF-A0A918THW4-F1
#
_cell.length_a   1.000
_cell.length_b   1.000
_cell.length_c   1.000
_cell.angle_alpha   90.00
_cell.angle_beta   90.00
_cell.angle_gamma   90.00
#
_symmetry.space_group_name_H-M   'P 1'
#
loop_
_entity.id
_entity.type
_entity.pdbx_description
1 polymer ?
#
loop_
_entity_poly.entity_id
_entity_poly.type
_entity_poly.pdbx_seq_one_letter_code
_entity_poly.pdbx_strand_id
1 'polypeptide(L)'
;MNKPHSLASPTVWLASGMGLVVGLVCLVMGAGDGFAAWLKAGYEAQGFPAMSEVGSSSPISLIVMVILTFGAVFSIEGTPGVGRRLMLMLSALVLIAMASPILALWGLFWSPLVLILTVLWAGMAAMVHAHGRDKAEVVRSSEERSVMRMNPPVSPNKRRSRL
;
A
#
# COMPACT_ATOMS: atom_id res chain seq x y z
N MET A 1 22.47 -5.86 -9.55
CA MET A 1 22.28 -7.17 -8.91
C MET A 1 20.82 -7.21 -8.45
N ASN A 2 19.92 -7.73 -9.29
CA ASN A 2 18.48 -7.77 -8.97
C ASN A 2 18.29 -8.79 -7.85
N LYS A 3 18.03 -8.31 -6.62
CA LYS A 3 17.52 -9.20 -5.58
C LYS A 3 16.19 -9.75 -6.08
N PRO A 4 15.96 -11.08 -6.03
CA PRO A 4 14.68 -11.64 -6.44
C PRO A 4 13.60 -10.94 -5.62
N HIS A 5 12.63 -10.35 -6.31
CA HIS A 5 11.42 -9.81 -5.72
C HIS A 5 10.65 -10.99 -5.14
N SER A 6 10.99 -11.37 -3.90
CA SER A 6 10.21 -12.32 -3.13
C SER A 6 8.84 -11.68 -2.96
N LEU A 7 7.83 -12.27 -3.60
CA LEU A 7 6.41 -11.93 -3.46
C LEU A 7 5.92 -12.00 -1.99
N ALA A 8 6.77 -12.48 -1.08
CA ALA A 8 6.56 -12.51 0.36
C ALA A 8 7.69 -11.77 1.09
N SER A 9 7.87 -10.48 0.83
CA SER A 9 8.59 -9.64 1.79
C SER A 9 7.78 -9.61 3.09
N PRO A 10 8.35 -9.97 4.26
CA PRO A 10 7.61 -9.99 5.53
C PRO A 10 7.01 -8.61 5.88
N THR A 11 7.51 -7.54 5.27
CA THR A 11 7.03 -6.17 5.40
C THR A 11 5.65 -5.95 4.79
N VAL A 12 5.34 -6.58 3.66
CA VAL A 12 4.01 -6.51 3.03
C VAL A 12 2.97 -7.11 3.96
N TRP A 13 3.29 -8.25 4.56
CA TRP A 13 2.41 -8.96 5.48
C TRP A 13 2.15 -8.16 6.76
N LEU A 14 3.19 -7.54 7.33
CA LEU A 14 3.04 -6.72 8.53
C LEU A 14 2.26 -5.42 8.25
N ALA A 15 2.60 -4.71 7.18
CA ALA A 15 1.93 -3.46 6.82
C ALA A 15 0.47 -3.69 6.41
N SER A 16 0.21 -4.68 5.56
CA SER A 16 -1.14 -5.07 5.17
C SER A 16 -1.93 -5.60 6.37
N GLY A 17 -1.30 -6.41 7.22
CA GLY A 17 -1.93 -6.94 8.44
C GLY A 17 -2.36 -5.85 9.40
N MET A 18 -1.49 -4.86 9.69
CA MET A 18 -1.84 -3.72 10.54
C MET A 18 -2.94 -2.86 9.92
N GLY A 19 -2.88 -2.61 8.61
CA GLY A 19 -3.97 -1.96 7.89
C GLY A 19 -5.30 -2.69 8.05
N LEU A 20 -5.30 -4.00 7.82
CA LEU A 20 -6.49 -4.85 7.95
C LEU A 20 -7.05 -4.86 9.38
N VAL A 21 -6.20 -4.91 10.41
CA VAL A 21 -6.65 -4.83 11.80
C VAL A 21 -7.35 -3.50 12.07
N VAL A 22 -6.77 -2.38 11.63
CA VAL A 22 -7.39 -1.06 11.78
C VAL A 22 -8.72 -0.99 11.02
N GLY A 23 -8.75 -1.50 9.78
CA GLY A 23 -9.97 -1.58 8.99
C GLY A 23 -11.04 -2.41 9.68
N LEU A 24 -10.68 -3.59 10.20
CA LEU A 24 -11.59 -4.49 10.92
C LEU A 24 -12.14 -3.83 12.19
N VAL A 25 -11.28 -3.15 12.97
CA VAL A 25 -11.71 -2.43 14.18
C VAL A 25 -12.68 -1.30 13.81
N CYS A 26 -12.39 -0.53 12.76
CA CYS A 26 -13.29 0.52 12.28
C CYS A 26 -14.63 -0.05 11.83
N LEU A 27 -14.61 -1.22 11.21
CA LEU A 27 -15.78 -1.93 10.70
C LEU A 27 -16.65 -2.46 11.86
N VAL A 28 -16.03 -3.03 12.90
CA VAL A 28 -16.71 -3.50 14.12
C VAL A 28 -17.26 -2.33 14.94
N MET A 29 -16.53 -1.22 15.02
CA MET A 29 -16.97 -0.02 15.74
C MET A 29 -18.03 0.80 15.00
N GLY A 30 -18.36 0.45 13.76
CA GLY A 30 -19.28 1.25 12.94
C GLY A 30 -18.73 2.65 12.61
N ALA A 31 -17.40 2.80 12.59
CA ALA A 31 -16.70 4.08 12.43
C ALA A 31 -16.88 4.76 11.05
N GLY A 32 -17.78 4.23 10.21
CA GLY A 32 -18.19 4.83 8.95
C GLY A 32 -19.70 4.73 8.69
N ASP A 33 -20.51 4.29 9.66
CA ASP A 33 -21.93 4.01 9.45
C ASP A 33 -22.74 5.28 9.24
N GLY A 34 -22.41 6.36 9.96
CA GLY A 34 -23.04 7.67 9.74
C GLY A 34 -22.72 8.25 8.37
N PHE A 35 -21.47 8.12 7.91
CA PHE A 35 -21.07 8.56 6.57
C PHE A 35 -21.72 7.70 5.48
N ALA A 36 -21.73 6.38 5.68
CA ALA A 36 -22.41 5.43 4.81
C ALA A 36 -23.92 5.76 4.69
N ALA A 37 -24.60 6.02 5.81
CA ALA A 37 -26.00 6.42 5.80
C ALA A 37 -26.26 7.73 5.04
N TRP A 38 -25.42 8.75 5.27
CA TRP A 38 -25.50 10.02 4.54
C TRP A 38 -25.30 9.84 3.03
N LEU A 39 -24.31 9.03 2.65
CA LEU A 39 -23.95 8.79 1.26
C LEU A 39 -25.02 7.95 0.53
N LYS A 40 -25.59 6.96 1.23
CA LYS A 40 -26.76 6.18 0.76
C LYS A 40 -27.96 7.08 0.51
N ALA A 41 -28.30 7.94 1.47
CA ALA A 41 -29.40 8.91 1.32
C ALA A 41 -29.16 9.86 0.12
N GLY A 42 -27.91 10.27 -0.10
CA GLY A 42 -27.53 11.07 -1.27
C GLY A 42 -27.74 10.34 -2.59
N TYR A 43 -27.42 9.04 -2.67
CA TYR A 43 -27.66 8.25 -3.88
C TYR A 43 -29.14 7.91 -4.10
N GLU A 44 -29.89 7.58 -3.05
CA GLU A 44 -31.34 7.34 -3.16
C GLU A 44 -32.06 8.60 -3.64
N ALA A 45 -31.65 9.79 -3.19
CA ALA A 45 -32.18 11.07 -3.67
C ALA A 45 -31.90 11.32 -5.16
N GLN A 46 -30.86 10.70 -5.73
CA GLN A 46 -30.54 10.77 -7.16
C GLN A 46 -31.19 9.67 -8.00
N GLY A 47 -32.06 8.84 -7.41
CA GLY A 47 -32.80 7.80 -8.13
C GLY A 47 -32.01 6.53 -8.43
N PHE A 48 -30.90 6.31 -7.73
CA PHE A 48 -30.20 5.02 -7.79
C PHE A 48 -31.07 3.91 -7.19
N PRO A 49 -31.00 2.66 -7.71
CA PRO A 49 -31.84 1.55 -7.27
C PRO A 49 -31.66 1.28 -5.77
N ALA A 50 -32.71 0.76 -5.13
CA ALA A 50 -32.69 0.35 -3.72
C ALA A 50 -31.49 -0.58 -3.49
N MET A 51 -30.43 -0.03 -2.90
CA MET A 51 -29.17 -0.73 -2.78
C MET A 51 -29.34 -1.83 -1.74
N SER A 52 -29.01 -3.06 -2.11
CA SER A 52 -28.87 -4.11 -1.11
C SER A 52 -27.73 -3.66 -0.20
N GLU A 53 -28.01 -3.58 1.10
CA GLU A 53 -26.96 -3.38 2.09
C GLU A 53 -26.06 -4.62 2.03
N VAL A 54 -25.01 -4.52 1.23
CA VAL A 54 -23.80 -5.30 1.43
C VAL A 54 -23.17 -4.67 2.64
N GLY A 55 -23.78 -4.93 3.80
CA GLY A 55 -23.42 -4.29 5.06
C GLY A 55 -21.90 -4.33 5.25
N SER A 56 -21.41 -3.44 6.11
CA SER A 56 -20.01 -3.43 6.52
C SER A 56 -19.47 -4.84 6.80
N SER A 57 -20.31 -5.75 7.31
CA SER A 57 -20.01 -7.15 7.62
C SER A 57 -20.21 -8.19 6.50
N SER A 58 -20.41 -7.81 5.24
CA SER A 58 -20.56 -8.78 4.15
C SER A 58 -19.24 -9.52 3.86
N PRO A 59 -19.23 -10.84 3.63
CA PRO A 59 -18.01 -11.57 3.25
C PRO A 59 -17.32 -10.99 2.01
N ILE A 60 -18.11 -10.42 1.09
CA ILE A 60 -17.61 -9.83 -0.15
C ILE A 60 -16.83 -8.54 0.13
N SER A 61 -17.30 -7.69 1.05
CA SER A 61 -16.60 -6.44 1.40
C SER A 61 -15.25 -6.73 2.04
N LEU A 62 -15.16 -7.77 2.87
CA LEU A 62 -13.92 -8.25 3.47
C LEU A 62 -12.92 -8.75 2.41
N ILE A 63 -13.39 -9.54 1.43
CA ILE A 63 -12.51 -10.03 0.35
C ILE A 63 -11.96 -8.86 -0.47
N VAL A 64 -12.80 -7.91 -0.84
CA VAL A 64 -12.37 -6.73 -1.61
C VAL A 64 -11.39 -5.88 -0.80
N MET A 65 -11.64 -5.71 0.51
CA MET A 65 -10.73 -5.00 1.41
C MET A 65 -9.35 -5.69 1.50
N VAL A 66 -9.31 -7.02 1.62
CA VAL A 66 -8.05 -7.78 1.63
C VAL A 66 -7.31 -7.58 0.31
N ILE A 67 -7.98 -7.75 -0.83
CA ILE A 67 -7.37 -7.63 -2.16
C ILE A 67 -6.83 -6.22 -2.39
N LEU A 68 -7.62 -5.17 -2.10
CA LEU A 68 -7.21 -3.78 -2.28
C LEU A 68 -6.06 -3.39 -1.36
N THR A 69 -6.10 -3.82 -0.10
CA THR A 69 -5.04 -3.49 0.88
C THR A 69 -3.72 -4.15 0.49
N PHE A 70 -3.73 -5.45 0.18
CA PHE A 70 -2.53 -6.15 -0.29
C PHE A 70 -2.04 -5.60 -1.63
N GLY A 71 -2.95 -5.33 -2.57
CA GLY A 71 -2.59 -4.78 -3.88
C GLY A 71 -1.96 -3.40 -3.79
N ALA A 72 -2.47 -2.52 -2.91
CA ALA A 72 -1.92 -1.20 -2.68
C ALA A 72 -0.53 -1.27 -2.05
N VAL A 73 -0.34 -2.06 -0.99
CA VAL A 73 0.96 -2.22 -0.32
C VAL A 73 1.99 -2.85 -1.26
N PHE A 74 1.59 -3.85 -2.04
CA PHE A 74 2.45 -4.47 -3.05
C PHE A 74 2.92 -3.47 -4.11
N SER A 75 2.01 -2.61 -4.59
CA SER A 75 2.33 -1.57 -5.58
C SER A 75 3.30 -0.51 -5.03
N ILE A 76 3.18 -0.16 -3.75
CA ILE A 76 4.06 0.79 -3.07
C ILE A 76 5.48 0.22 -2.92
N GLU A 77 5.62 -1.05 -2.54
CA GLU A 77 6.94 -1.69 -2.42
C GLU A 77 7.63 -1.90 -3.76
N GLY A 78 6.88 -2.21 -4.82
CA GLY A 78 7.42 -2.40 -6.16
C GLY A 78 7.98 -1.12 -6.80
N THR A 79 7.68 0.05 -6.23
CA THR A 79 8.00 1.33 -6.85
C THR A 79 9.14 2.04 -6.13
N PRO A 80 10.28 2.33 -6.79
CA PRO A 80 11.36 3.12 -6.21
C PRO A 80 11.01 4.62 -6.20
N GLY A 81 11.30 5.28 -5.07
CA GLY A 81 11.14 6.72 -4.88
C GLY A 81 9.88 7.13 -4.11
N VAL A 82 10.06 7.95 -3.07
CA VAL A 82 8.99 8.42 -2.16
C VAL A 82 7.87 9.15 -2.91
N GLY A 83 8.21 10.03 -3.87
CA GLY A 83 7.21 10.77 -4.64
C GLY A 83 6.32 9.87 -5.50
N ARG A 84 6.88 8.84 -6.13
CA ARG A 84 6.10 7.88 -6.94
C ARG A 84 5.21 7.00 -6.06
N ARG A 85 5.71 6.58 -4.90
CA ARG A 85 4.92 5.86 -3.88
C ARG A 85 3.73 6.69 -3.41
N LEU A 86 3.94 7.98 -3.16
CA LEU A 86 2.86 8.90 -2.75
C LEU A 86 1.81 9.06 -3.85
N MET A 87 2.23 9.24 -5.10
CA MET A 87 1.30 9.32 -6.25
C MET A 87 0.47 8.04 -6.41
N LEU A 88 1.08 6.86 -6.28
CA LEU A 88 0.36 5.59 -6.33
C LEU A 88 -0.67 5.45 -5.21
N MET A 89 -0.29 5.86 -3.99
CA MET A 89 -1.17 5.92 -2.83
C MET A 89 -2.37 6.82 -3.09
N LEU A 90 -2.12 8.04 -3.57
CA LEU A 90 -3.17 9.01 -3.87
C LEU A 90 -4.11 8.49 -4.96
N SER A 91 -3.55 7.91 -6.02
CA SER A 91 -4.33 7.29 -7.10
C SER A 91 -5.18 6.13 -6.60
N ALA A 92 -4.66 5.28 -5.71
CA ALA A 92 -5.42 4.20 -5.11
C ALA A 92 -6.61 4.73 -4.28
N LEU A 93 -6.41 5.80 -3.50
CA LEU A 93 -7.48 6.44 -2.74
C LEU A 93 -8.56 7.03 -3.65
N VAL A 94 -8.16 7.71 -4.73
CA VAL A 94 -9.10 8.25 -5.73
C VAL A 94 -9.88 7.13 -6.41
N LEU A 95 -9.22 6.02 -6.77
CA LEU A 95 -9.87 4.85 -7.35
C LEU A 95 -10.89 4.22 -6.39
N ILE A 96 -10.58 4.12 -5.11
CA ILE A 96 -11.53 3.62 -4.09
C ILE A 96 -12.74 4.54 -3.97
N ALA A 97 -12.52 5.87 -3.96
CA ALA A 97 -13.61 6.84 -3.91
C ALA A 97 -14.50 6.76 -5.16
N MET A 98 -13.91 6.59 -6.35
CA MET A 98 -14.63 6.45 -7.62
C MET A 98 -15.27 5.08 -7.82
N ALA A 99 -14.79 4.04 -7.14
CA ALA A 99 -15.43 2.73 -7.13
C ALA A 99 -16.80 2.76 -6.42
N SER A 100 -17.00 3.68 -5.47
CA SER A 100 -18.27 3.83 -4.74
C SER A 100 -19.49 4.05 -5.66
N PRO A 101 -19.53 5.07 -6.55
CA PRO A 101 -20.67 5.26 -7.45
C PRO A 101 -20.80 4.13 -8.49
N ILE A 102 -19.69 3.50 -8.89
CA ILE A 102 -19.74 2.35 -9.80
C ILE A 102 -20.48 1.20 -9.11
N LEU A 103 -20.10 0.84 -7.88
CA LEU A 103 -20.75 -0.24 -7.13
C LEU A 103 -22.21 0.06 -6.78
N ALA A 104 -22.53 1.35 -6.55
CA ALA A 104 -23.90 1.80 -6.37
C ALA A 104 -24.81 1.49 -7.58
N LEU A 105 -24.30 1.54 -8.81
CA LEU A 105 -25.06 1.13 -10.01
C LEU A 105 -25.43 -0.35 -10.01
N TRP A 106 -24.66 -1.18 -9.32
CA TRP A 106 -24.89 -2.63 -9.20
C TRP A 106 -25.72 -2.98 -7.96
N GLY A 107 -26.24 -1.99 -7.22
CA GLY A 107 -27.00 -2.22 -5.99
C GLY A 107 -26.14 -2.75 -4.84
N LEU A 108 -24.81 -2.58 -4.91
CA LEU A 108 -23.87 -2.95 -3.87
C LEU A 108 -23.45 -1.68 -3.12
N PHE A 109 -23.91 -1.51 -1.88
CA PHE A 109 -23.50 -0.38 -1.05
C PHE A 109 -22.43 -0.79 -0.04
N TRP A 110 -21.35 0.00 0.08
CA TRP A 110 -20.25 -0.25 1.02
C TRP A 110 -19.79 1.06 1.67
N SER A 111 -18.98 1.01 2.75
CA SER A 111 -18.39 2.21 3.36
C SER A 111 -16.99 2.48 2.80
N PRO A 112 -16.82 3.38 1.80
CA PRO A 112 -15.51 3.67 1.21
C PRO A 112 -14.55 4.32 2.22
N LEU A 113 -15.09 4.93 3.29
CA LEU A 113 -14.30 5.61 4.31
C LEU A 113 -13.44 4.62 5.10
N VAL A 114 -13.99 3.47 5.47
CA VAL A 114 -13.24 2.41 6.17
C VAL A 114 -12.09 1.89 5.31
N LEU A 115 -12.33 1.68 4.01
CA LEU A 115 -11.31 1.26 3.04
C LEU A 115 -10.23 2.31 2.84
N ILE A 116 -10.61 3.58 2.70
CA ILE A 116 -9.68 4.70 2.62
C ILE A 116 -8.78 4.72 3.86
N LEU A 117 -9.35 4.59 5.06
CA LEU A 117 -8.59 4.59 6.31
C LEU A 117 -7.64 3.39 6.40
N THR A 118 -8.12 2.20 6.01
CA THR A 118 -7.35 0.95 5.95
C THR A 118 -6.14 1.09 5.04
N VAL A 119 -6.36 1.54 3.81
CA VAL A 119 -5.31 1.70 2.79
C VAL A 119 -4.34 2.82 3.20
N LEU A 120 -4.87 3.94 3.71
CA LEU A 120 -4.05 5.05 4.20
C LEU A 120 -3.11 4.58 5.31
N TRP A 121 -3.63 3.83 6.28
CA TRP A 121 -2.84 3.31 7.39
C TRP A 121 -1.79 2.28 6.92
N ALA A 122 -2.20 1.34 6.07
CA ALA A 122 -1.33 0.30 5.53
C ALA A 122 -0.15 0.90 4.76
N GLY A 123 -0.40 1.84 3.86
CA GLY A 123 0.69 2.41 3.09
C GLY A 123 1.48 3.50 3.83
N MET A 124 0.96 4.13 4.87
CA MET A 124 1.79 4.92 5.79
C MET A 124 2.81 4.01 6.50
N ALA A 125 2.39 2.84 6.98
CA ALA A 125 3.31 1.85 7.54
C ALA A 125 4.34 1.38 6.51
N ALA A 126 3.91 1.12 5.26
CA ALA A 126 4.81 0.74 4.17
C ALA A 126 5.82 1.85 3.82
N MET A 127 5.39 3.13 3.78
CA MET A 127 6.28 4.25 3.50
C MET A 127 7.33 4.45 4.59
N VAL A 128 6.94 4.36 5.87
CA VAL A 128 7.89 4.46 7.00
C VAL A 128 8.94 3.36 6.91
N HIS A 129 8.53 2.13 6.59
CA HIS A 129 9.45 1.02 6.44
C HIS A 129 10.40 1.21 5.25
N ALA A 130 9.86 1.61 4.10
CA ALA A 130 10.64 1.79 2.89
C ALA A 130 11.65 2.95 3.03
N HIS A 131 11.30 4.02 3.73
CA HIS A 131 12.21 5.12 4.05
C HIS A 131 13.36 4.68 4.96
N GLY A 132 13.08 3.80 5.93
CA GLY A 132 14.11 3.20 6.78
C GLY A 132 15.12 2.37 5.98
N ARG A 133 14.64 1.59 5.01
CA ARG A 133 15.52 0.79 4.13
C ARG A 133 16.40 1.66 3.24
N ASP A 134 15.83 2.70 2.62
CA ASP A 134 16.57 3.61 1.74
C ASP A 134 17.74 4.28 2.50
N LYS A 135 17.52 4.70 3.75
CA LYS A 135 18.59 5.26 4.60
C LYS A 135 19.70 4.24 4.92
N ALA A 136 19.32 3.02 5.27
CA ALA A 136 20.28 1.96 5.60
C ALA A 136 21.16 1.60 4.39
N GLU A 137 20.60 1.59 3.18
CA GLU A 137 21.34 1.33 1.95
C GLU A 137 22.34 2.44 1.62
N VAL A 138 21.97 3.70 1.85
CA VAL A 138 22.90 4.85 1.72
C VAL A 138 24.07 4.75 2.69
N VAL A 139 23.80 4.43 3.97
CA VAL A 139 24.86 4.26 4.98
C VAL A 139 25.80 3.12 4.60
N ARG A 140 25.24 1.96 4.21
CA ARG A 140 26.03 0.80 3.78
C ARG A 140 26.90 1.12 2.55
N SER A 141 26.35 1.82 1.56
CA SER A 141 27.11 2.25 0.37
C SER A 141 28.23 3.23 0.71
N SER A 142 28.04 4.08 1.73
CA SER A 142 29.07 4.98 2.23
C SER A 142 30.19 4.22 2.94
N GLU A 143 29.83 3.20 3.73
CA GLU A 143 30.79 2.34 4.43
C GLU A 143 31.63 1.51 3.45
N GLU A 144 31.00 0.84 2.47
CA GLU A 144 31.70 0.09 1.42
C GLU A 144 32.64 0.99 0.61
N ARG A 145 32.23 2.23 0.29
CA ARG A 145 33.11 3.21 -0.37
C ARG A 145 34.28 3.64 0.50
N SER A 146 34.08 3.75 1.81
CA SER A 146 35.13 4.13 2.75
C SER A 146 36.17 3.02 2.89
N VAL A 147 35.72 1.76 2.97
CA VAL A 147 36.60 0.58 2.99
C VAL A 147 37.41 0.47 1.70
N MET A 148 36.81 0.67 0.52
CA MET A 148 37.53 0.67 -0.76
C MET A 148 38.58 1.79 -0.88
N ARG A 149 38.39 2.93 -0.19
CA ARG A 149 39.40 3.99 -0.13
C ARG A 149 40.57 3.64 0.80
N MET A 150 40.30 2.95 1.90
CA MET A 150 41.34 2.55 2.87
C MET A 150 42.18 1.37 2.36
N ASN A 151 41.59 0.45 1.60
CA ASN A 151 42.30 -0.68 1.00
C ASN A 151 42.08 -0.67 -0.52
N PRO A 152 42.78 0.20 -1.27
CA PRO A 152 42.64 0.26 -2.71
C PRO A 152 43.00 -1.12 -3.28
N PRO A 153 42.21 -1.66 -4.23
CA PRO A 153 42.50 -2.95 -4.81
C PRO A 153 43.92 -2.90 -5.39
N VAL A 154 44.78 -3.82 -4.94
CA VAL A 154 46.14 -3.96 -5.44
C VAL A 154 46.04 -4.16 -6.95
N SER A 155 46.43 -3.15 -7.71
CA SER A 155 46.53 -3.24 -9.17
C SER A 155 47.34 -4.48 -9.51
N PRO A 156 46.80 -5.44 -10.28
CA PRO A 156 47.59 -6.54 -10.80
C PRO A 156 48.57 -5.97 -11.83
N ASN A 157 49.68 -5.42 -11.33
CA ASN A 157 50.69 -4.73 -12.11
C ASN A 157 51.50 -5.78 -12.89
N LYS A 158 51.15 -5.93 -14.17
CA LYS A 158 52.08 -5.71 -15.30
C LYS A 158 53.41 -6.50 -15.26
N ARG A 159 53.38 -7.74 -14.74
CA ARG A 159 54.51 -8.69 -14.75
C ARG A 159 54.54 -9.59 -15.99
N ARG A 160 53.99 -9.13 -17.13
CA ARG A 160 53.88 -9.93 -18.36
C ARG A 160 54.44 -9.29 -19.63
N SER A 161 55.16 -8.17 -19.55
CA SER A 161 55.80 -7.52 -20.71
C SER A 161 57.33 -7.56 -20.68
N ARG A 162 57.92 -8.54 -19.99
CA ARG A 162 59.37 -8.83 -20.02
C ARG A 162 59.60 -10.33 -20.14
N LEU A 163 59.08 -10.94 -21.20
CA LEU A 163 59.58 -12.20 -21.75
C LEU A 163 59.45 -12.10 -23.27
#